data_AF-A0A1M4UH10-F1
#
_entry.id   AF-A0A1M4UH10-F1
#
_cell.length_a   1.000
_cell.length_b   1.000
_cell.length_c   1.000
_cell.angle_alpha   90.00
_cell.angle_beta   90.00
_cell.angle_gamma   90.00
#
_symmetry.space_group_name_H-M   'P 1'
#
loop_
_entity.id
_entity.type
_entity.pdbx_description
1 polymer ?
#
loop_
_entity_poly.entity_id
_entity_poly.type
_entity_poly.pdbx_seq_one_letter_code
_entity_poly.pdbx_strand_id
1 'polypeptide(L)'
;MINELPRFFEKILNINEPWRIEKIEQDGNKVNIYVNFKRGAKFEINGKRYGAYDTVKKTWRHLNLFQYETYIHARVPRIKTEDGIKIIE
;
A
#
# COMPACT_ATOMS: atom_id res chain seq x y z
N MET A 1 0.74 -9.86 22.41
CA MET A 1 -0.42 -9.30 21.66
C MET A 1 0.14 -8.64 20.41
N ILE A 2 0.02 -9.28 19.25
CA ILE A 2 0.74 -8.88 18.03
C ILE A 2 -0.26 -8.35 17.00
N ASN A 3 -0.21 -7.05 16.72
CA ASN A 3 -0.70 -6.36 15.50
C ASN A 3 -2.17 -6.55 15.08
N GLU A 4 -3.13 -6.39 15.99
CA GLU A 4 -4.57 -6.38 15.62
C GLU A 4 -4.99 -5.14 14.82
N LEU A 5 -4.43 -3.97 15.13
CA LEU A 5 -4.83 -2.71 14.48
C LEU A 5 -4.50 -2.66 12.98
N PRO A 6 -3.27 -2.97 12.51
CA PRO A 6 -2.99 -3.03 11.07
C PRO A 6 -3.91 -3.99 10.33
N ARG A 7 -4.16 -5.19 10.88
CA ARG A 7 -5.02 -6.21 10.26
C ARG A 7 -6.47 -5.77 10.15
N PHE A 8 -7.00 -5.08 11.16
CA PHE A 8 -8.34 -4.50 11.09
C PHE A 8 -8.44 -3.52 9.92
N PHE A 9 -7.50 -2.59 9.82
CA PHE A 9 -7.47 -1.61 8.73
C PHE A 9 -7.21 -2.23 7.36
N GLU A 10 -6.37 -3.26 7.26
CA GLU A 10 -6.18 -4.02 6.02
C GLU A 10 -7.51 -4.58 5.50
N LYS A 11 -8.33 -5.16 6.39
CA LYS A 11 -9.65 -5.69 6.02
C LYS A 11 -10.62 -4.59 5.59
N ILE A 12 -10.76 -3.51 6.35
CA ILE A 12 -11.75 -2.46 6.03
C ILE A 12 -11.35 -1.56 4.87
N LEU A 13 -10.04 -1.44 4.58
CA LEU A 13 -9.51 -0.71 3.42
C LEU A 13 -9.27 -1.61 2.20
N ASN A 14 -9.63 -2.90 2.29
CA ASN A 14 -9.44 -3.89 1.22
C ASN A 14 -7.98 -4.00 0.73
N ILE A 15 -7.02 -3.91 1.66
CA ILE A 15 -5.59 -4.13 1.40
C ILE A 15 -5.32 -5.62 1.54
N ASN A 16 -5.08 -6.28 0.41
CA ASN A 16 -4.87 -7.72 0.31
C ASN A 16 -3.43 -8.06 -0.06
N GLU A 17 -3.02 -9.31 0.18
CA GLU A 17 -1.71 -9.78 -0.28
C GLU A 17 -1.50 -9.48 -1.78
N PRO A 18 -0.29 -9.03 -2.19
CA PRO A 18 0.93 -8.96 -1.39
C PRO A 18 1.10 -7.67 -0.57
N TRP A 19 0.11 -6.78 -0.57
CA TRP A 19 0.11 -5.54 0.18
C TRP A 19 -0.19 -5.76 1.66
N ARG A 20 0.31 -4.86 2.50
CA ARG A 20 0.11 -4.85 3.95
C ARG A 20 0.32 -3.46 4.52
N ILE A 21 -0.30 -3.18 5.65
CA ILE A 21 -0.02 -1.99 6.44
C ILE A 21 1.21 -2.28 7.31
N GLU A 22 2.27 -1.49 7.15
CA GLU A 22 3.48 -1.60 7.97
C GLU A 22 3.33 -0.86 9.29
N LYS A 23 2.66 0.29 9.28
CA LYS A 23 2.38 1.08 10.48
C LYS A 23 1.22 2.05 10.26
N ILE A 24 0.60 2.44 11.36
CA ILE A 24 -0.40 3.50 11.43
C ILE A 24 0.10 4.48 12.49
N GLU A 25 0.21 5.75 12.13
CA GLU A 25 0.66 6.81 13.03
C GLU A 25 -0.43 7.88 13.10
N GLN A 26 -0.69 8.37 14.30
CA GLN A 26 -1.52 9.54 14.51
C GLN A 26 -0.63 10.69 14.98
N ASP A 27 -0.78 11.85 14.34
CA ASP A 27 -0.03 13.07 14.64
C ASP A 27 -0.99 14.28 14.57
N GLY A 28 -1.23 14.91 15.71
CA GLY A 28 -2.21 16.00 15.83
C GLY A 28 -3.60 15.59 15.33
N ASN A 29 -4.13 16.28 14.32
CA ASN A 29 -5.42 15.91 13.72
C ASN A 29 -5.28 15.02 12.47
N LYS A 30 -4.13 14.36 12.28
CA LYS A 30 -3.85 13.52 11.12
C LYS A 30 -3.64 12.05 11.50
N VAL A 31 -4.10 11.16 10.65
CA VAL A 31 -3.76 9.72 10.67
C VAL A 31 -3.04 9.38 9.38
N ASN A 32 -1.86 8.79 9.50
CA ASN A 32 -1.01 8.38 8.39
C ASN A 32 -0.92 6.85 8.39
N ILE A 33 -1.42 6.22 7.34
CA ILE A 33 -1.39 4.77 7.14
C ILE A 33 -0.30 4.46 6.13
N TYR A 34 0.69 3.67 6.52
CA TYR A 34 1.83 3.33 5.68
C TYR A 34 1.67 1.92 5.13
N VAL A 35 1.54 1.82 3.80
CA VAL A 35 1.31 0.59 3.06
C VAL A 35 2.57 0.21 2.29
N ASN A 36 2.87 -1.09 2.29
CA ASN A 36 3.97 -1.65 1.52
C ASN A 36 3.57 -3.02 0.99
N PHE A 37 4.40 -3.60 0.13
CA PHE A 37 4.20 -4.95 -0.37
C PHE A 37 5.31 -5.87 0.12
N LYS A 38 4.99 -7.17 0.24
CA LYS A 38 5.94 -8.20 0.65
C LYS A 38 7.16 -8.22 -0.27
N ARG A 39 8.37 -8.27 0.31
CA ARG A 39 9.61 -8.41 -0.48
C ARG A 39 9.54 -9.68 -1.34
N GLY A 40 9.90 -9.55 -2.62
CA GLY A 40 9.82 -10.65 -3.58
C GLY A 40 8.42 -10.92 -4.12
N ALA A 41 7.43 -10.07 -3.81
CA ALA A 41 6.11 -10.15 -4.42
C ALA A 41 6.19 -10.08 -5.95
N LYS A 42 5.30 -10.84 -6.59
CA LYS A 42 5.07 -10.77 -8.03
C LYS A 42 3.68 -10.20 -8.28
N PHE A 43 3.56 -9.37 -9.30
CA PHE A 43 2.33 -8.71 -9.70
C PHE A 43 1.93 -9.21 -11.07
N GLU A 44 0.64 -9.50 -11.23
CA GLU A 44 0.10 -10.03 -12.47
C GLU A 44 -0.42 -8.90 -13.35
N ILE A 45 0.00 -8.88 -14.61
CA ILE A 45 -0.57 -8.01 -15.63
C ILE A 45 -0.68 -8.81 -16.93
N ASN A 46 -1.86 -8.81 -17.55
CA ASN A 46 -2.14 -9.55 -18.78
C ASN A 46 -1.70 -11.04 -18.72
N GLY A 47 -1.92 -11.71 -17.58
CA GLY A 47 -1.60 -13.13 -17.38
C GLY A 47 -0.11 -13.45 -17.17
N LYS A 48 0.79 -12.45 -17.19
CA LYS A 48 2.21 -12.60 -16.88
C LYS A 48 2.53 -12.02 -15.50
N ARG A 49 3.45 -12.67 -14.77
CA ARG A 49 3.87 -12.26 -13.43
C ARG A 49 5.23 -11.58 -13.45
N TYR A 50 5.30 -10.37 -12.92
CA TYR A 50 6.51 -9.55 -12.88
C TYR A 50 6.91 -9.25 -11.43
N GLY A 51 8.21 -9.25 -11.16
CA GLY A 51 8.73 -8.69 -9.91
C GLY A 51 8.75 -7.16 -9.96
N ALA A 52 8.80 -6.52 -8.79
CA ALA A 52 9.07 -5.10 -8.71
C ALA A 52 10.46 -4.80 -9.30
N TYR A 53 10.51 -3.99 -10.36
CA TYR A 53 11.75 -3.51 -10.98
C TYR A 53 12.38 -2.42 -10.10
N ASP A 54 11.55 -1.46 -9.69
CA ASP A 54 11.86 -0.47 -8.67
C ASP A 54 10.58 -0.03 -7.96
N THR A 55 10.64 1.05 -7.19
CA THR A 55 9.49 1.57 -6.45
C THR A 55 9.43 3.08 -6.46
N VAL A 56 8.21 3.62 -6.40
CA VAL A 56 7.94 5.03 -6.15
C VAL A 56 7.15 5.20 -4.86
N LYS A 57 7.29 6.35 -4.20
CA LYS A 57 6.44 6.70 -3.05
C LYS A 57 5.24 7.49 -3.56
N LYS A 58 4.04 7.10 -3.15
CA LYS A 58 2.80 7.85 -3.41
C LYS A 58 2.07 8.12 -2.11
N THR A 59 1.27 9.18 -2.13
CA THR A 59 0.42 9.55 -1.00
C THR A 59 -0.95 9.94 -1.53
N TRP A 60 -2.00 9.35 -0.96
CA TRP A 60 -3.38 9.65 -1.29
C TRP A 60 -4.11 10.17 -0.06
N ARG A 61 -4.99 11.15 -0.27
CA ARG A 61 -5.94 11.59 0.74
C ARG A 61 -7.09 10.58 0.79
N HIS A 62 -7.30 9.95 1.94
CA HIS A 62 -8.46 9.10 2.18
C HIS A 62 -9.61 9.94 2.78
N LEU A 63 -10.81 9.39 2.91
CA LEU A 63 -11.83 9.97 3.79
C LEU A 63 -11.29 10.08 5.23
N ASN A 64 -11.76 11.07 5.98
CA ASN A 64 -11.40 11.18 7.40
C ASN A 64 -11.78 9.90 8.16
N LEU A 65 -10.88 9.46 9.02
CA LEU A 65 -11.22 8.55 10.10
C LEU A 65 -11.76 9.40 11.24
N PHE A 66 -13.10 9.48 11.34
CA PHE A 66 -13.79 10.38 12.26
C PHE A 66 -13.41 11.85 12.02
N GLN A 67 -12.89 12.55 13.03
CA GLN A 67 -12.41 13.92 12.93
C GLN A 67 -11.02 14.05 12.30
N TYR A 68 -10.29 12.95 12.12
CA TYR A 68 -8.89 12.97 11.73
C TYR A 68 -8.72 12.96 10.22
N GLU A 69 -7.94 13.90 9.69
CA GLU A 69 -7.52 13.88 8.29
C GLU A 69 -6.63 12.67 8.03
N THR A 70 -7.00 11.84 7.06
CA THR A 70 -6.34 10.54 6.87
C THR A 70 -5.61 10.47 5.53
N TYR A 71 -4.35 10.08 5.57
CA TYR A 71 -3.49 9.91 4.41
C TYR A 71 -2.98 8.48 4.33
N ILE A 72 -2.97 7.92 3.12
CA ILE A 72 -2.34 6.63 2.84
C ILE A 72 -1.03 6.92 2.11
N HIS A 73 0.09 6.50 2.70
CA HIS A 73 1.41 6.55 2.08
C HIS A 73 1.77 5.15 1.63
N ALA A 74 2.06 4.93 0.35
CA ALA A 74 2.51 3.63 -0.11
C ALA A 74 3.84 3.68 -0.84
N ARG A 75 4.62 2.62 -0.65
CA ARG A 75 5.68 2.25 -1.57
C ARG A 75 5.08 1.39 -2.68
N VAL A 76 4.96 1.97 -3.87
CA VAL A 76 4.28 1.38 -5.01
C VAL A 76 5.31 0.77 -5.97
N PRO A 77 5.20 -0.51 -6.36
CA PRO A 77 6.11 -1.13 -7.29
C PRO A 77 5.85 -0.63 -8.70
N ARG A 78 6.95 -0.36 -9.43
CA ARG A 78 6.89 -0.31 -10.88
C ARG A 78 7.45 -1.62 -11.42
N ILE A 79 6.73 -2.21 -12.36
CA ILE A 79 7.14 -3.43 -13.04
C ILE A 79 7.64 -3.09 -14.45
N LYS A 80 8.65 -3.82 -14.91
CA LYS A 80 9.15 -3.70 -16.29
C LYS A 80 8.55 -4.82 -17.13
N THR A 81 7.68 -4.43 -18.06
CA THR A 81 7.02 -5.32 -19.03
C THR A 81 7.65 -5.16 -20.41
N GLU A 82 7.20 -5.99 -21.36
CA GLU A 82 7.54 -5.84 -22.79
C GLU A 82 7.08 -4.48 -23.35
N ASP A 83 5.97 -3.94 -22.85
CA ASP A 83 5.40 -2.64 -23.27
C ASP A 83 6.02 -1.44 -22.52
N GLY A 84 7.06 -1.66 -21.71
CA GLY A 84 7.67 -0.62 -20.86
C GLY A 84 7.32 -0.74 -19.37
N ILE A 85 7.49 0.36 -18.64
CA ILE A 85 7.36 0.42 -17.18
C ILE A 85 5.92 0.76 -16.79
N LYS A 86 5.30 -0.06 -15.93
CA LYS A 86 3.93 0.13 -15.44
C LYS A 86 3.92 0.19 -13.91
N ILE A 87 3.06 1.02 -13.34
CA ILE A 87 2.86 1.15 -11.89
C ILE A 87 1.71 0.23 -11.47
N ILE A 88 1.85 -0.46 -10.33
CA ILE A 88 0.80 -1.33 -9.77
C ILE A 88 0.33 -0.73 -8.44
N GLU A 89 -0.95 -0.37 -8.35
CA GLU A 89 -1.57 0.31 -7.19
C GLU A 89 -2.75 -0.49 -6.64
#